data_AF-A0A3D2GBU9-F1
#
_entry.id   AF-A0A3D2GBU9-F1
#
_cell.length_a   1.000
_cell.length_b   1.000
_cell.length_c   1.000
_cell.angle_alpha   90.00
_cell.angle_beta   90.00
_cell.angle_gamma   90.00
#
_symmetry.space_group_name_H-M   'P 1'
#
loop_
_entity.id
_entity.type
_entity.pdbx_description
1 polymer ?
#
loop_
_entity_poly.entity_id
_entity_poly.type
_entity_poly.pdbx_seq_one_letter_code
_entity_poly.pdbx_strand_id
1 'polypeptide(L)' 'IAMDAASSEWKSEKGKGYYKLPKAGTEYTSEELIEHWAKLCGKYPIISIEDGLDEED' A
#
# COMPACT_ATOMS: atom_id res chain seq x y z
N ILE A 1 -13.60 -9.85 2.69
CA ILE A 1 -12.17 -9.93 3.05
C ILE A 1 -11.79 -8.60 3.69
N ALA A 2 -11.00 -8.61 4.75
CA ALA A 2 -10.38 -7.42 5.30
C ALA A 2 -8.87 -7.67 5.36
N MET A 3 -8.06 -6.61 5.25
CA MET A 3 -6.61 -6.70 5.37
C MET A 3 -6.07 -5.52 6.20
N ASP A 4 -4.99 -5.80 6.92
CA ASP A 4 -4.11 -4.80 7.51
C ASP A 4 -2.82 -4.84 6.70
N ALA A 5 -2.51 -3.72 6.04
CA ALA A 5 -1.34 -3.62 5.17
C ALA A 5 -0.09 -3.18 5.95
N ALA A 6 -0.24 -2.54 7.11
CA ALA A 6 0.84 -1.94 7.89
C ALA A 6 1.87 -1.20 7.02
N SER A 7 1.38 -0.35 6.09
CA SER A 7 2.20 0.18 4.99
C SER A 7 3.30 1.14 5.43
N SER A 8 3.26 1.63 6.68
CA SER A 8 4.36 2.36 7.32
C SER A 8 5.67 1.55 7.31
N GLU A 9 5.58 0.22 7.41
CA GLU A 9 6.74 -0.68 7.33
C GLU A 9 7.33 -0.79 5.91
N TRP A 10 6.66 -0.22 4.91
CA TRP A 10 7.08 -0.28 3.50
C TRP A 10 7.74 1.00 3.03
N LYS A 11 8.00 1.98 3.92
CA LYS A 11 8.65 3.25 3.57
C LYS A 11 9.98 2.97 2.85
N SER A 12 10.10 3.49 1.63
CA SER A 12 11.31 3.31 0.82
C SER A 12 12.42 4.26 1.26
N GLU A 13 13.64 4.02 0.75
CA GLU A 13 14.78 4.91 0.96
C GLU A 13 14.57 6.32 0.36
N LYS A 14 13.58 6.50 -0.52
CA LYS A 14 13.21 7.80 -1.10
C LYS A 14 12.43 8.70 -0.12
N GLY A 15 11.97 8.14 0.99
CA GLY A 15 11.25 8.86 2.03
C GLY A 15 9.74 8.89 1.83
N LYS A 16 9.09 9.89 2.44
CA LYS A 16 7.63 10.02 2.52
C LYS A 16 6.98 9.98 1.13
N GLY A 17 5.88 9.23 1.03
CA GLY A 17 5.10 9.06 -0.20
C GLY A 17 5.69 8.07 -1.20
N TYR A 18 6.74 7.34 -0.81
CA TYR A 18 7.33 6.27 -1.62
C TYR A 18 7.43 4.99 -0.81
N TYR A 19 6.88 3.91 -1.36
CA TYR A 19 6.73 2.60 -0.74
C TYR A 19 7.48 1.54 -1.52
N LYS A 20 8.02 0.53 -0.84
CA LYS A 20 8.68 -0.64 -1.42
C LYS A 20 8.07 -1.91 -0.83
N LEU A 21 7.35 -2.67 -1.65
CA LEU A 21 6.73 -3.92 -1.21
C LEU A 21 7.83 -4.94 -0.86
N PRO A 22 7.90 -5.44 0.38
CA PRO A 22 9.06 -6.18 0.87
C PRO A 22 9.29 -7.52 0.15
N LYS A 23 8.21 -8.17 -0.31
CA LYS A 23 8.29 -9.45 -1.05
C LYS A 23 8.42 -9.28 -2.56
N ALA A 24 7.75 -8.28 -3.12
CA ALA A 24 7.72 -8.07 -4.56
C ALA A 24 8.92 -7.25 -5.05
N GLY A 25 9.52 -6.43 -4.18
CA GLY A 25 10.57 -5.48 -4.53
C GLY A 25 10.10 -4.30 -5.37
N THR A 26 8.82 -4.27 -5.76
CA THR A 26 8.19 -3.19 -6.50
C THR A 26 8.11 -1.93 -5.64
N GLU A 27 8.41 -0.80 -6.26
CA GLU A 27 8.22 0.51 -5.65
C GLU A 27 6.96 1.18 -6.17
N TYR A 28 6.31 1.94 -5.30
CA TYR A 28 5.14 2.75 -5.61
C TYR A 28 5.28 4.14 -5.01
N THR A 29 4.73 5.14 -5.69
CA THR A 29 4.29 6.38 -5.02
C THR A 29 2.98 6.14 -4.25
N SER A 30 2.55 7.06 -3.39
CA SER A 30 1.24 6.97 -2.71
C SER A 30 0.10 6.82 -3.72
N GLU A 31 0.12 7.58 -4.82
CA GLU A 31 -0.89 7.51 -5.88
C GLU A 31 -0.92 6.12 -6.54
N GLU A 32 0.25 5.57 -6.87
CA GLU A 32 0.36 4.24 -7.48
C GLU A 32 -0.08 3.13 -6.50
N LEU A 33 0.22 3.29 -5.21
CA LEU A 33 -0.19 2.34 -4.17
C LEU A 33 -1.71 2.38 -3.95
N ILE A 34 -2.33 3.56 -3.96
CA ILE A 34 -3.80 3.71 -3.95
C ILE A 34 -4.42 3.03 -5.17
N GLU A 35 -3.87 3.24 -6.37
CA GLU A 35 -4.38 2.58 -7.58
C GLU A 35 -4.21 1.05 -7.50
N HIS A 36 -3.13 0.58 -6.89
CA HIS A 36 -2.91 -0.84 -6.61
C HIS A 36 -4.00 -1.41 -5.69
N TRP A 37 -4.35 -0.70 -4.60
CA TRP A 37 -5.45 -1.08 -3.71
C TRP A 37 -6.79 -1.13 -4.44
N ALA A 38 -7.10 -0.11 -5.24
CA ALA A 38 -8.32 -0.06 -6.03
C ALA A 38 -8.44 -1.26 -6.98
N LYS A 39 -7.34 -1.63 -7.66
CA LYS A 39 -7.28 -2.82 -8.52
C LYS A 39 -7.54 -4.11 -7.74
N LEU A 40 -7.00 -4.24 -6.53
CA LEU A 40 -7.24 -5.41 -5.67
C LEU A 40 -8.70 -5.48 -5.21
N CYS A 41 -9.30 -4.37 -4.79
CA CYS A 41 -10.72 -4.31 -4.42
C CYS A 41 -11.66 -4.63 -5.60
N GLY A 42 -11.27 -4.29 -6.83
CA GLY A 42 -12.02 -4.71 -8.03
C GLY A 42 -11.92 -6.20 -8.35
N LYS A 43 -10.82 -6.85 -7.94
CA LYS A 43 -10.54 -8.26 -8.24
C LYS A 43 -11.01 -9.22 -7.14
N TYR A 44 -10.99 -8.78 -5.89
CA TYR A 44 -11.32 -9.58 -4.72
C TYR A 44 -12.35 -8.87 -3.86
N PRO A 45 -13.21 -9.59 -3.11
CA PRO A 45 -14.22 -8.99 -2.26
C PRO A 45 -13.60 -8.43 -0.96
N ILE A 46 -12.69 -7.46 -1.10
CA ILE A 46 -12.08 -6.69 -0.03
C ILE A 46 -13.07 -5.59 0.38
N ILE A 47 -13.41 -5.55 1.66
CA ILE A 47 -14.43 -4.67 2.24
C ILE A 47 -13.77 -3.61 3.13
N SER A 48 -12.55 -3.87 3.60
CA SER A 48 -11.79 -2.98 4.49
C SER A 48 -10.29 -3.18 4.27
N ILE A 49 -9.55 -2.08 4.29
CA ILE A 49 -8.09 -2.00 4.30
C ILE A 49 -7.72 -1.05 5.45
N GLU A 50 -6.92 -1.54 6.39
CA GLU A 50 -6.33 -0.77 7.49
C GLU A 50 -4.87 -0.47 7.16
N ASP A 51 -4.39 0.72 7.57
CA ASP A 51 -3.01 1.21 7.36
C ASP A 51 -2.48 1.00 5.93
N GLY A 52 -3.31 1.41 4.96
CA GLY A 52 -3.03 1.30 3.53
C GLY A 52 -1.95 2.26 3.01
N LEU A 53 -1.53 3.22 3.82
CA LEU A 53 -0.43 4.17 3.61
C LEU A 53 0.37 4.33 4.93
N ASP A 54 1.50 5.04 4.85
CA ASP A 54 2.34 5.42 5.99
C ASP A 54 1.59 6.36 6.95
N GLU A 55 1.88 6.27 8.26
CA GLU A 55 1.18 7.07 9.29
C GLU A 55 1.33 8.59 9.10
N GLU A 56 2.40 9.02 8.43
CA GLU A 56 2.66 10.43 8.17
C GLU A 56 2.07 10.90 6.84
N ASP A 57 1.62 10.00 5.95
CA ASP A 57 1.21 10.26 4.56
C ASP A 57 -0.31 10.40 4.39
#